data_AF-A0A1E5AJB4-F1
#
_entry.id   AF-A0A1E5AJB4-F1
#
_cell.length_a   1.000
_cell.length_b   1.000
_cell.length_c   1.000
_cell.angle_alpha   90.00
_cell.angle_beta   90.00
_cell.angle_gamma   90.00
#
_symmetry.space_group_name_H-M   'P 1'
#
loop_
_entity.id
_entity.type
_entity.pdbx_description
1 polymer ?
#
loop_
_entity_poly.entity_id
_entity_poly.type
_entity_poly.pdbx_seq_one_letter_code
_entity_poly.pdbx_strand_id
1 'polypeptide(L)'
;MAKTIGNPLSWLLQGAETTSHHVSQSVEEMRSTGAAAMPEARRLSMDDIIHSLAAGLEDFAACRSDAMFLVLFYPVIGIALIVMSLSMNLLPLIVPMIMGFAILGPVAAVGLYEMSSRRETGMETRWMDAFAVIRSPSFGAILVLGLYLAALFILWLVAAEMIYSRTLGPEPPASILGFAADVLTTREGWIMSIGGGIVGAVFAFAALAMSLVSFPLLMDRHVGLPVAVATSIKVLRKNPAVCLTWGAIVGVSLIVGAIPFLAGLIIVVPVLGHATWHLYRRAVD
;
A
#
# COMPACT_ATOMS: atom_id res chain seq x y z
N MET A 1 -36.35 36.68 19.48
CA MET A 1 -36.43 36.17 18.09
C MET A 1 -36.59 34.66 18.15
N ALA A 2 -37.72 34.15 17.67
CA ALA A 2 -38.08 32.73 17.73
C ALA A 2 -37.17 31.90 16.80
N LYS A 3 -36.62 30.79 17.30
CA LYS A 3 -35.97 29.77 16.48
C LYS A 3 -37.06 29.04 15.69
N THR A 4 -37.17 29.35 14.41
CA THR A 4 -38.03 28.62 13.47
C THR A 4 -37.47 27.21 13.31
N ILE A 5 -38.28 26.20 13.63
CA ILE A 5 -37.97 24.79 13.38
C ILE A 5 -37.97 24.61 11.86
N GLY A 6 -36.79 24.41 11.27
CA GLY A 6 -36.63 24.20 9.83
C GLY A 6 -37.32 22.93 9.36
N ASN A 7 -37.90 22.96 8.16
CA ASN A 7 -38.57 21.82 7.52
C ASN A 7 -37.56 20.65 7.37
N PRO A 8 -37.91 19.38 7.72
CA PRO A 8 -37.02 18.23 7.53
C PRO A 8 -36.51 18.07 6.10
N LEU A 9 -37.28 18.49 5.10
CA LEU A 9 -36.83 18.51 3.70
C LEU A 9 -35.70 19.53 3.48
N SER A 10 -35.72 20.68 4.14
CA SER A 10 -34.61 21.64 4.04
C SER A 10 -33.35 21.15 4.73
N TRP A 11 -33.47 20.33 5.78
CA TRP A 11 -32.30 19.69 6.42
C TRP A 11 -31.67 18.62 5.51
N LEU A 12 -32.48 17.80 4.84
CA LEU A 12 -32.00 16.82 3.87
C LEU A 12 -31.39 17.48 2.63
N LEU A 13 -31.99 18.56 2.13
CA LEU A 13 -31.45 19.32 1.00
C LEU A 13 -30.17 20.06 1.39
N GLN A 14 -30.10 20.68 2.57
CA GLN A 14 -28.87 21.31 3.06
C GLN A 14 -27.76 20.28 3.33
N GLY A 15 -28.12 19.10 3.85
CA GLY A 15 -27.19 17.97 4.02
C GLY A 15 -26.69 17.44 2.68
N ALA A 16 -27.56 17.34 1.68
CA ALA A 16 -27.20 16.96 0.32
C ALA A 16 -26.35 18.04 -0.38
N GLU A 17 -26.65 19.32 -0.18
CA GLU A 17 -25.88 20.45 -0.72
C GLU A 17 -24.50 20.56 -0.06
N THR A 18 -24.40 20.46 1.27
CA THR A 18 -23.09 20.43 1.95
C THR A 18 -22.29 19.20 1.55
N THR A 19 -22.91 18.02 1.48
CA THR A 19 -22.25 16.80 0.99
C THR A 19 -21.82 16.96 -0.48
N SER A 20 -22.64 17.58 -1.33
CA SER A 20 -22.33 17.85 -2.73
C SER A 20 -21.18 18.87 -2.87
N HIS A 21 -21.12 19.90 -2.03
CA HIS A 21 -20.02 20.85 -1.99
C HIS A 21 -18.72 20.20 -1.49
N HIS A 22 -18.77 19.33 -0.48
CA HIS A 22 -17.60 18.56 -0.05
C HIS A 22 -17.14 17.53 -1.09
N VAL A 23 -18.06 16.88 -1.80
CA VAL A 23 -17.75 15.95 -2.89
C VAL A 23 -17.16 16.70 -4.09
N SER A 24 -17.74 17.84 -4.49
CA SER A 24 -17.22 18.66 -5.59
C SER A 24 -15.88 19.32 -5.26
N GLN A 25 -15.67 19.79 -4.02
CA GLN A 25 -14.36 20.26 -3.55
C GLN A 25 -13.33 19.11 -3.53
N SER A 26 -13.71 17.92 -3.06
CA SER A 26 -12.84 16.74 -3.12
C SER A 26 -12.50 16.34 -4.56
N VAL A 27 -13.45 16.48 -5.50
CA VAL A 27 -13.24 16.21 -6.93
C VAL A 27 -12.35 17.26 -7.59
N GLU A 28 -12.50 18.53 -7.23
CA GLU A 28 -11.67 19.62 -7.73
C GLU A 28 -10.24 19.57 -7.14
N GLU A 29 -10.09 19.19 -5.87
CA GLU A 29 -8.80 18.93 -5.23
C GLU A 29 -8.11 17.69 -5.81
N MET A 30 -8.85 16.61 -6.08
CA MET A 30 -8.35 15.46 -6.84
C MET A 30 -7.88 15.86 -8.24
N ARG A 31 -8.54 16.86 -8.85
CA ARG A 31 -8.18 17.43 -10.16
C ARG A 31 -7.05 18.45 -10.10
N SER A 32 -6.68 18.97 -8.93
CA SER A 32 -5.87 20.19 -8.82
C SER A 32 -4.59 20.17 -9.68
N THR A 33 -4.76 20.66 -10.90
CA THR A 33 -3.71 21.13 -11.82
C THR A 33 -3.34 22.56 -11.46
N GLY A 34 -3.27 22.87 -10.17
CA GLY A 34 -2.77 24.14 -9.70
C GLY A 34 -1.35 24.30 -10.24
N ALA A 35 -1.04 25.47 -10.79
CA ALA A 35 0.23 25.83 -11.42
C ALA A 35 1.44 25.82 -10.47
N ALA A 36 1.43 24.99 -9.42
CA ALA A 36 2.62 24.57 -8.72
C ALA A 36 3.49 23.75 -9.70
N ALA A 37 4.78 24.06 -9.77
CA ALA A 37 5.71 23.35 -10.64
C ALA A 37 5.57 21.84 -10.42
N MET A 38 5.40 21.08 -11.51
CA MET A 38 5.32 19.62 -11.42
C MET A 38 6.56 19.09 -10.69
N PRO A 39 6.39 18.21 -9.69
CA PRO A 39 7.53 17.68 -8.95
C PRO A 39 8.57 17.07 -9.91
N GLU A 40 9.83 17.42 -9.70
CA GLU A 40 10.90 16.89 -10.53
C GLU A 40 11.42 15.58 -9.96
N ALA A 41 11.57 14.57 -10.82
CA ALA A 41 12.20 13.32 -10.44
C ALA A 41 13.71 13.50 -10.43
N ARG A 42 14.40 13.16 -9.34
CA ARG A 42 15.87 13.13 -9.25
C ARG A 42 16.44 11.84 -9.85
N ARG A 43 17.75 11.85 -10.14
CA ARG A 43 18.48 10.60 -10.39
C ARG A 43 18.86 9.99 -9.05
N LEU A 44 18.59 8.71 -8.87
CA LEU A 44 18.94 7.94 -7.70
C LEU A 44 20.15 7.04 -7.99
N SER A 45 20.89 6.75 -6.93
CA SER A 45 21.96 5.77 -6.87
C SER A 45 21.53 4.56 -6.03
N MET A 46 22.31 3.48 -6.04
CA MET A 46 22.05 2.35 -5.15
C MET A 46 22.33 2.71 -3.68
N ASP A 47 23.22 3.66 -3.42
CA ASP A 47 23.52 4.14 -2.05
C ASP A 47 22.30 4.81 -1.41
N ASP A 48 21.42 5.41 -2.22
CA ASP A 48 20.16 5.98 -1.74
C ASP A 48 19.25 4.93 -1.11
N ILE A 49 19.30 3.68 -1.58
CA ILE A 49 18.56 2.56 -0.96
C ILE A 49 19.11 2.30 0.44
N ILE A 50 20.44 2.18 0.57
CA ILE A 50 21.11 1.88 1.84
C ILE A 50 20.83 2.99 2.85
N HIS A 51 20.99 4.25 2.44
CA HIS A 51 20.71 5.39 3.31
C HIS A 51 19.24 5.46 3.72
N SER A 52 18.32 5.15 2.80
CA SER A 52 16.88 5.16 3.12
C SER A 52 16.51 4.05 4.09
N LEU A 53 17.06 2.85 3.94
CA LEU A 53 16.87 1.74 4.89
C LEU A 53 17.46 2.05 6.27
N ALA A 54 18.66 2.62 6.32
CA ALA A 54 19.29 3.03 7.58
C ALA A 54 18.46 4.09 8.31
N ALA A 55 18.03 5.14 7.60
CA ALA A 55 17.17 6.18 8.16
C ALA A 55 15.80 5.62 8.59
N GLY A 56 15.23 4.68 7.82
CA GLY A 56 13.99 4.00 8.21
C GLY A 56 14.14 3.16 9.48
N LEU A 57 15.31 2.55 9.70
CA LEU A 57 15.62 1.82 10.93
C LEU A 57 15.83 2.76 12.12
N GLU A 58 16.50 3.90 11.92
CA GLU A 58 16.64 4.94 12.94
C GLU A 58 15.28 5.55 13.34
N ASP A 59 14.41 5.76 12.35
CA ASP A 59 13.03 6.19 12.54
C ASP A 59 12.24 5.20 13.38
N PHE A 60 12.29 3.92 13.00
CA PHE A 60 11.67 2.83 13.74
C PHE A 60 12.21 2.72 15.17
N ALA A 61 13.53 2.82 15.37
CA ALA A 61 14.17 2.64 16.67
C ALA A 61 13.83 3.75 17.69
N ALA A 62 13.53 4.97 17.22
CA ALA A 62 13.07 6.04 18.11
C ALA A 62 11.55 6.21 18.14
N CYS A 63 10.78 5.41 17.39
CA CYS A 63 9.35 5.31 17.59
C CYS A 63 9.05 4.61 18.93
N ARG A 64 8.12 5.18 19.70
CA ARG A 64 7.65 4.58 20.95
C ARG A 64 6.83 3.31 20.67
N SER A 65 6.83 2.38 21.63
CA SER A 65 6.18 1.06 21.52
C SER A 65 4.66 1.11 21.25
N ASP A 66 4.00 2.22 21.57
CA ASP A 66 2.59 2.49 21.27
C ASP A 66 2.32 2.69 19.77
N ALA A 67 3.28 3.23 19.00
CA ALA A 67 3.20 3.30 17.54
C ALA A 67 3.32 1.93 16.87
N MET A 68 3.99 0.96 17.50
CA MET A 68 4.07 -0.43 17.01
C MET A 68 2.71 -1.15 17.05
N PHE A 69 1.75 -0.68 17.87
CA PHE A 69 0.42 -1.28 17.95
C PHE A 69 -0.39 -1.07 16.66
N LEU A 70 -0.20 0.06 15.96
CA LEU A 70 -0.81 0.33 14.65
C LEU A 70 -0.39 -0.70 13.60
N VAL A 71 0.81 -1.26 13.75
CA VAL A 71 1.37 -2.23 12.81
C VAL A 71 0.85 -3.63 13.10
N LEU A 72 0.39 -3.91 14.34
CA LEU A 72 -0.19 -5.19 14.73
C LEU A 72 -1.46 -5.53 13.93
N PHE A 73 -2.18 -4.52 13.42
CA PHE A 73 -3.32 -4.75 12.51
C PHE A 73 -2.92 -5.54 11.27
N TYR A 74 -1.69 -5.39 10.79
CA TYR A 74 -1.21 -6.02 9.56
C TYR A 74 -1.11 -7.55 9.66
N PRO A 75 -0.37 -8.15 10.63
CA PRO A 75 -0.38 -9.60 10.83
C PRO A 75 -1.75 -10.11 11.29
N VAL A 76 -2.54 -9.33 12.05
CA VAL A 76 -3.89 -9.73 12.46
C VAL A 76 -4.81 -9.89 11.25
N ILE A 77 -4.81 -8.92 10.32
CA ILE A 77 -5.56 -9.01 9.06
C ILE A 77 -5.05 -10.21 8.24
N GLY A 78 -3.75 -10.43 8.15
CA GLY A 78 -3.18 -11.58 7.44
C GLY A 78 -3.60 -12.92 8.01
N ILE A 79 -3.57 -13.08 9.34
CA ILE A 79 -4.05 -14.29 10.01
C ILE A 79 -5.55 -14.47 9.75
N ALA A 80 -6.35 -13.40 9.87
CA ALA A 80 -7.78 -13.46 9.61
C ALA A 80 -8.08 -13.90 8.16
N LEU A 81 -7.34 -13.35 7.19
CA LEU A 81 -7.43 -13.74 5.78
C LEU A 81 -7.05 -15.21 5.58
N ILE A 82 -5.96 -15.69 6.19
CA ILE A 82 -5.56 -17.10 6.12
C ILE A 82 -6.63 -18.02 6.71
N VAL A 83 -7.13 -17.69 7.91
CA VAL A 83 -8.18 -18.47 8.58
C VAL A 83 -9.46 -18.52 7.75
N MET A 84 -9.88 -17.38 7.20
CA MET A 84 -11.05 -17.30 6.33
C MET A 84 -10.85 -18.15 5.05
N SER A 85 -9.67 -18.07 4.43
CA SER A 85 -9.34 -18.86 3.24
C SER A 85 -9.32 -20.36 3.52
N LEU A 86 -8.80 -20.77 4.67
CA LEU A 86 -8.84 -22.17 5.11
C LEU A 86 -10.29 -22.65 5.33
N SER A 87 -11.16 -21.80 5.89
CA SER A 87 -12.57 -22.13 6.11
C SER A 87 -13.40 -22.18 4.83
N MET A 88 -12.98 -21.46 3.79
CA MET A 88 -13.71 -21.32 2.51
C MET A 88 -13.10 -22.17 1.38
N ASN A 89 -12.18 -23.10 1.68
CA ASN A 89 -11.46 -23.92 0.70
C ASN A 89 -10.69 -23.11 -0.36
N LEU A 90 -10.22 -21.90 -0.01
CA LEU A 90 -9.44 -21.01 -0.88
C LEU A 90 -7.93 -21.23 -0.72
N LEU A 91 -7.51 -22.49 -0.52
CA LEU A 91 -6.09 -22.87 -0.35
C LEU A 91 -5.17 -22.28 -1.43
N PRO A 92 -5.53 -22.31 -2.74
CA PRO A 92 -4.67 -21.76 -3.79
C PRO A 92 -4.46 -20.26 -3.69
N LEU A 93 -5.36 -19.53 -3.01
CA LEU A 93 -5.30 -18.07 -2.87
C LEU A 93 -4.47 -17.61 -1.68
N ILE A 94 -4.06 -18.50 -0.77
CA ILE A 94 -3.28 -18.13 0.42
C ILE A 94 -1.99 -17.41 0.03
N VAL A 95 -1.23 -17.94 -0.95
CA VAL A 95 0.02 -17.33 -1.39
C VAL A 95 -0.23 -15.95 -2.03
N PRO A 96 -1.12 -15.79 -3.03
CA PRO A 96 -1.51 -14.49 -3.54
C PRO A 96 -1.99 -13.51 -2.46
N MET A 97 -2.71 -13.98 -1.44
CA MET A 97 -3.21 -13.12 -0.36
C MET A 97 -2.09 -12.61 0.55
N ILE A 98 -1.14 -13.48 0.93
CA ILE A 98 0.03 -13.08 1.72
C ILE A 98 0.92 -12.14 0.90
N MET A 99 1.20 -12.49 -0.35
CA MET A 99 2.02 -11.65 -1.24
C MET A 99 1.32 -10.34 -1.63
N GLY A 100 -0.01 -10.34 -1.64
CA GLY A 100 -0.90 -9.18 -1.83
C GLY A 100 -0.66 -8.04 -0.85
N PHE A 101 -0.09 -8.34 0.32
CA PHE A 101 0.34 -7.32 1.25
C PHE A 101 1.37 -6.36 0.63
N ALA A 102 2.24 -6.82 -0.28
CA ALA A 102 3.14 -5.91 -0.98
C ALA A 102 2.41 -4.82 -1.79
N ILE A 103 1.23 -5.14 -2.33
CA ILE A 103 0.40 -4.19 -3.09
C ILE A 103 -0.28 -3.20 -2.15
N LEU A 104 -0.77 -3.64 -1.00
CA LEU A 104 -1.51 -2.81 -0.04
C LEU A 104 -0.61 -2.09 0.98
N GLY A 105 0.65 -2.51 1.11
CA GLY A 105 1.64 -1.98 2.05
C GLY A 105 1.78 -0.46 2.03
N PRO A 106 1.84 0.19 0.86
CA PRO A 106 1.94 1.64 0.78
C PRO A 106 0.77 2.39 1.44
N VAL A 107 -0.43 1.83 1.44
CA VAL A 107 -1.61 2.40 2.12
C VAL A 107 -1.47 2.26 3.62
N ALA A 108 -1.06 1.09 4.10
CA ALA A 108 -0.86 0.83 5.52
C ALA A 108 0.28 1.66 6.12
N ALA A 109 1.27 2.03 5.30
CA ALA A 109 2.41 2.84 5.72
C ALA A 109 2.14 4.34 5.76
N VAL A 110 0.95 4.81 5.35
CA VAL A 110 0.61 6.24 5.35
C VAL A 110 0.80 6.90 6.72
N GLY A 111 0.40 6.23 7.81
CA GLY A 111 0.66 6.75 9.16
C GLY A 111 2.14 6.85 9.53
N LEU A 112 2.98 5.97 8.97
CA LEU A 112 4.43 5.94 9.23
C LEU A 112 5.16 7.06 8.47
N TYR A 113 4.70 7.37 7.26
CA TYR A 113 5.23 8.50 6.48
C TYR A 113 5.03 9.83 7.23
N GLU A 114 3.85 10.04 7.83
CA GLU A 114 3.57 11.23 8.65
C GLU A 114 4.51 11.31 9.86
N MET A 115 4.78 10.18 10.52
CA MET A 115 5.71 10.13 11.65
C MET A 115 7.15 10.47 11.22
N SER A 116 7.63 9.92 10.09
CA SER A 116 8.95 10.25 9.54
C SER A 116 9.04 11.72 9.12
N SER A 117 8.00 12.26 8.48
CA SER A 117 7.91 13.67 8.10
C SER A 117 8.06 14.59 9.30
N ARG A 118 7.31 14.33 10.37
CA ARG A 118 7.39 15.10 11.61
C ARG A 118 8.77 15.04 12.25
N ARG A 119 9.37 13.86 12.28
CA ARG A 119 10.72 13.68 12.82
C ARG A 119 11.77 14.41 12.00
N GLU A 120 11.68 14.39 10.65
CA GLU A 120 12.59 15.15 9.76
C GLU A 120 12.52 16.66 10.05
N THR A 121 11.35 17.18 10.43
CA THR A 121 11.16 18.59 10.80
C THR A 121 11.45 18.92 12.27
N GLY A 122 11.90 17.95 13.08
CA GLY A 122 12.23 18.14 14.49
C GLY A 122 11.02 18.26 15.42
N MET A 123 9.81 17.92 14.96
CA MET A 123 8.61 17.89 15.79
C MET A 123 8.57 16.63 16.67
N GLU A 124 7.99 16.76 17.88
CA GLU A 124 7.72 15.59 18.73
C GLU A 124 6.70 14.66 18.05
N THR A 125 7.01 13.37 17.98
CA THR A 125 6.15 12.34 17.38
C THR A 125 5.36 11.60 18.44
N ARG A 126 4.02 11.60 18.32
CA ARG A 126 3.10 10.80 19.15
C ARG A 126 2.35 9.81 18.26
N TRP A 127 1.98 8.64 18.78
CA TRP A 127 1.27 7.62 17.98
C TRP A 127 -0.06 8.12 17.39
N MET A 128 -0.74 9.05 18.08
CA MET A 128 -1.98 9.67 17.59
C MET A 128 -1.76 10.51 16.32
N ASP A 129 -0.53 10.94 16.06
CA ASP A 129 -0.20 11.71 14.86
C ASP A 129 -0.30 10.88 13.59
N ALA A 130 -0.18 9.56 13.66
CA ALA A 130 -0.46 8.68 12.51
C ALA A 130 -1.90 8.83 11.98
N PHE A 131 -2.84 9.28 12.83
CA PHE A 131 -4.22 9.58 12.44
C PHE A 131 -4.42 11.02 11.96
N ALA A 132 -3.41 11.89 12.08
CA ALA A 132 -3.48 13.27 11.58
C ALA A 132 -3.71 13.32 10.06
N VAL A 133 -3.29 12.27 9.34
CA VAL A 133 -3.56 12.04 7.92
C VAL A 133 -5.05 12.17 7.57
N ILE A 134 -5.96 11.76 8.45
CA ILE A 134 -7.42 11.85 8.19
C ILE A 134 -7.86 13.32 8.05
N ARG A 135 -7.11 14.25 8.65
CA ARG A 135 -7.37 15.70 8.57
C ARG A 135 -6.60 16.38 7.43
N SER A 136 -5.79 15.65 6.67
CA SER A 136 -5.06 16.22 5.54
C SER A 136 -6.02 16.52 4.38
N PRO A 137 -5.87 17.67 3.70
CA PRO A 137 -6.57 17.96 2.44
C PRO A 137 -6.42 16.85 1.39
N SER A 138 -5.29 16.13 1.38
CA SER A 138 -5.04 15.05 0.41
C SER A 138 -5.66 13.70 0.80
N PHE A 139 -6.39 13.60 1.91
CA PHE A 139 -6.94 12.33 2.40
C PHE A 139 -7.83 11.64 1.35
N GLY A 140 -8.65 12.41 0.63
CA GLY A 140 -9.49 11.88 -0.46
C GLY A 140 -8.65 11.23 -1.57
N ALA A 141 -7.56 11.88 -2.00
CA ALA A 141 -6.65 11.34 -2.99
C ALA A 141 -5.92 10.07 -2.51
N ILE A 142 -5.51 10.03 -1.24
CA ILE A 142 -4.91 8.85 -0.60
C ILE A 142 -5.89 7.68 -0.59
N LEU A 143 -7.16 7.94 -0.23
CA LEU A 143 -8.20 6.92 -0.20
C LEU A 143 -8.46 6.35 -1.60
N VAL A 144 -8.57 7.21 -2.62
CA VAL A 144 -8.78 6.77 -4.00
C VAL A 144 -7.59 5.96 -4.53
N LEU A 145 -6.36 6.37 -4.24
CA LEU A 145 -5.18 5.55 -4.57
C LEU A 145 -5.20 4.20 -3.87
N GLY A 146 -5.61 4.17 -2.59
CA GLY A 146 -5.79 2.92 -1.85
C GLY A 146 -6.85 2.01 -2.47
N LEU A 147 -7.96 2.58 -2.95
CA LEU A 147 -9.00 1.83 -3.67
C LEU A 147 -8.48 1.28 -5.01
N TYR A 148 -7.64 2.02 -5.74
CA TYR A 148 -6.99 1.50 -6.94
C TYR A 148 -6.08 0.31 -6.64
N LEU A 149 -5.29 0.37 -5.56
CA LEU A 149 -4.44 -0.75 -5.14
C LEU A 149 -5.27 -1.95 -4.64
N ALA A 150 -6.38 -1.71 -3.96
CA ALA A 150 -7.32 -2.77 -3.57
C ALA A 150 -7.97 -3.43 -4.80
N ALA A 151 -8.41 -2.64 -5.79
CA ALA A 151 -8.95 -3.17 -7.04
C ALA A 151 -7.90 -3.98 -7.82
N LEU A 152 -6.66 -3.49 -7.86
CA LEU A 152 -5.52 -4.19 -8.46
C LEU A 152 -5.26 -5.54 -7.76
N PHE A 153 -5.32 -5.55 -6.42
CA PHE A 153 -5.17 -6.77 -5.63
C PHE A 153 -6.32 -7.76 -5.89
N ILE A 154 -7.57 -7.31 -5.93
CA ILE A 154 -8.73 -8.17 -6.25
C ILE A 154 -8.58 -8.76 -7.66
N LEU A 155 -8.19 -7.94 -8.64
CA LEU A 155 -7.95 -8.41 -10.01
C LEU A 155 -6.84 -9.46 -10.05
N TRP A 156 -5.81 -9.32 -9.22
CA TRP A 156 -4.79 -10.34 -9.08
C TRP A 156 -5.32 -11.63 -8.45
N LEU A 157 -6.15 -11.56 -7.40
CA LEU A 157 -6.77 -12.77 -6.82
C LEU A 157 -7.63 -13.52 -7.84
N VAL A 158 -8.38 -12.79 -8.67
CA VAL A 158 -9.15 -13.37 -9.79
C VAL A 158 -8.21 -14.02 -10.81
N ALA A 159 -7.11 -13.36 -11.17
CA ALA A 159 -6.12 -13.95 -12.07
C ALA A 159 -5.47 -15.21 -11.48
N ALA A 160 -5.17 -15.22 -10.17
CA ALA A 160 -4.61 -16.37 -9.48
C ALA A 160 -5.59 -17.56 -9.42
N GLU A 161 -6.88 -17.30 -9.14
CA GLU A 161 -7.94 -18.29 -9.20
C GLU A 161 -8.08 -18.87 -10.61
N MET A 162 -8.05 -18.03 -11.64
CA MET A 162 -8.12 -18.46 -13.03
C MET A 162 -6.91 -19.31 -13.44
N ILE A 163 -5.71 -18.98 -12.94
CA ILE A 163 -4.51 -19.79 -13.19
C ILE A 163 -4.65 -21.16 -12.50
N TYR A 164 -5.10 -21.17 -11.24
CA TYR A 164 -5.36 -22.41 -10.51
C TYR A 164 -6.38 -23.30 -11.22
N SER A 165 -7.55 -22.75 -11.59
CA SER A 165 -8.64 -23.51 -12.22
C SER A 165 -8.29 -24.09 -13.59
N ARG A 166 -7.26 -23.55 -14.25
CA ARG A 166 -6.74 -24.04 -15.54
C ARG A 166 -5.54 -24.98 -15.41
N THR A 167 -5.05 -25.23 -14.21
CA THR A 167 -3.86 -26.06 -13.95
C THR A 167 -4.16 -27.20 -12.99
N LEU A 168 -4.24 -26.92 -11.69
CA LEU A 168 -4.48 -27.92 -10.63
C LEU A 168 -5.95 -28.05 -10.22
N GLY A 169 -6.80 -27.06 -10.56
CA GLY A 169 -8.24 -27.08 -10.30
C GLY A 169 -9.04 -27.78 -11.41
N PRO A 170 -10.38 -27.58 -11.46
CA PRO A 170 -11.16 -26.59 -10.71
C PRO A 170 -11.53 -27.00 -9.28
N GLU A 171 -11.44 -28.28 -8.92
CA GLU A 171 -11.76 -28.73 -7.56
C GLU A 171 -10.74 -28.16 -6.56
N PRO A 172 -11.17 -27.77 -5.35
CA PRO A 172 -10.24 -27.34 -4.31
C PRO A 172 -9.34 -28.51 -3.88
N PRO A 173 -8.10 -28.24 -3.44
CA PRO A 173 -7.20 -29.30 -3.04
C PRO A 173 -7.74 -30.09 -1.84
N ALA A 174 -7.59 -31.42 -1.87
CA ALA A 174 -8.10 -32.29 -0.82
C ALA A 174 -7.42 -32.10 0.55
N SER A 175 -6.18 -31.61 0.57
CA SER A 175 -5.44 -31.27 1.79
C SER A 175 -4.29 -30.31 1.50
N ILE A 176 -3.79 -29.63 2.54
CA ILE A 176 -2.61 -28.75 2.45
C ILE A 176 -1.37 -29.52 1.99
N LEU A 177 -1.12 -30.71 2.55
CA LEU A 177 0.03 -31.53 2.18
C LEU A 177 -0.06 -32.06 0.75
N GLY A 178 -1.26 -32.47 0.30
CA GLY A 178 -1.50 -32.88 -1.08
C GLY A 178 -1.24 -31.72 -2.05
N PHE A 179 -1.79 -30.55 -1.77
CA PHE A 179 -1.54 -29.35 -2.58
C PHE A 179 -0.06 -29.00 -2.67
N ALA A 180 0.66 -29.04 -1.54
CA ALA A 180 2.09 -28.76 -1.52
C ALA A 180 2.89 -29.80 -2.35
N ALA A 181 2.52 -31.08 -2.28
CA ALA A 181 3.12 -32.11 -3.10
C ALA A 181 2.85 -31.86 -4.59
N ASP A 182 1.62 -31.55 -4.97
CA ASP A 182 1.24 -31.27 -6.35
C ASP A 182 2.00 -30.06 -6.91
N VAL A 183 2.07 -28.97 -6.15
CA VAL A 183 2.81 -27.75 -6.48
C VAL A 183 4.29 -28.03 -6.74
N LEU A 184 4.92 -28.88 -5.92
CA LEU A 184 6.36 -29.11 -5.97
C LEU A 184 6.79 -30.22 -6.94
N THR A 185 5.93 -31.20 -7.22
CA THR A 185 6.32 -32.43 -7.93
C THR A 185 5.63 -32.62 -9.27
N THR A 186 4.56 -31.88 -9.56
CA THR A 186 3.80 -32.04 -10.81
C THR A 186 4.10 -30.93 -11.80
N ARG A 187 3.99 -31.28 -13.09
CA ARG A 187 4.12 -30.31 -14.19
C ARG A 187 3.08 -29.19 -14.10
N GLU A 188 1.84 -29.53 -13.80
CA GLU A 188 0.76 -28.54 -13.67
C GLU A 188 0.98 -27.61 -12.47
N GLY A 189 1.49 -28.15 -11.36
CA GLY A 189 1.93 -27.35 -10.21
C GLY A 189 3.05 -26.36 -10.54
N TRP A 190 4.02 -26.75 -11.37
CA TRP A 190 5.07 -25.84 -11.85
C TRP A 190 4.53 -24.78 -12.81
N ILE A 191 3.64 -25.14 -13.75
CA ILE A 191 2.99 -24.18 -14.65
C ILE A 191 2.22 -23.15 -13.83
N MET A 192 1.45 -23.60 -12.85
CA MET A 192 0.71 -22.74 -11.94
C MET A 192 1.65 -21.81 -11.15
N SER A 193 2.73 -22.35 -10.58
CA SER A 193 3.63 -21.59 -9.70
C SER A 193 4.46 -20.57 -10.46
N ILE A 194 5.05 -20.96 -11.58
CA ILE A 194 5.86 -20.06 -12.42
C ILE A 194 4.97 -19.04 -13.12
N GLY A 195 3.86 -19.50 -13.73
CA GLY A 195 2.90 -18.63 -14.40
C GLY A 195 2.25 -17.64 -13.42
N GLY A 196 1.78 -18.13 -12.27
CA GLY A 196 1.25 -17.32 -11.18
C GLY A 196 2.28 -16.33 -10.63
N GLY A 197 3.55 -16.73 -10.50
CA GLY A 197 4.65 -15.87 -10.10
C GLY A 197 4.90 -14.72 -11.09
N ILE A 198 4.91 -15.01 -12.40
CA ILE A 198 5.06 -13.98 -13.45
C ILE A 198 3.88 -13.01 -13.43
N VAL A 199 2.65 -13.53 -13.37
CA VAL A 199 1.45 -12.68 -13.30
C VAL A 199 1.47 -11.82 -12.04
N GLY A 200 1.82 -12.39 -10.89
CA GLY A 200 2.00 -11.65 -9.64
C GLY A 200 3.06 -10.58 -9.73
N ALA A 201 4.19 -10.84 -10.40
CA ALA A 201 5.23 -9.84 -10.62
C ALA A 201 4.74 -8.66 -11.47
N VAL A 202 3.86 -8.89 -12.46
CA VAL A 202 3.23 -7.82 -13.25
C VAL A 202 2.34 -6.94 -12.37
N PHE A 203 1.50 -7.55 -11.51
CA PHE A 203 0.66 -6.79 -10.57
C PHE A 203 1.50 -6.01 -9.55
N ALA A 204 2.55 -6.63 -9.00
CA ALA A 204 3.48 -5.97 -8.08
C ALA A 204 4.22 -4.81 -8.77
N PHE A 205 4.65 -4.98 -10.01
CA PHE A 205 5.27 -3.91 -10.81
C PHE A 205 4.29 -2.75 -11.06
N ALA A 206 3.03 -3.06 -11.40
CA ALA A 206 2.01 -2.03 -11.59
C ALA A 206 1.75 -1.26 -10.29
N ALA A 207 1.64 -1.96 -9.15
CA ALA A 207 1.51 -1.33 -7.84
C ALA A 207 2.71 -0.41 -7.55
N LEU A 208 3.93 -0.93 -7.68
CA LEU A 208 5.17 -0.18 -7.50
C LEU A 208 5.21 1.08 -8.38
N ALA A 209 4.92 0.94 -9.68
CA ALA A 209 4.93 2.06 -10.62
C ALA A 209 3.93 3.16 -10.22
N MET A 210 2.76 2.78 -9.70
CA MET A 210 1.72 3.71 -9.29
C MET A 210 1.94 4.31 -7.90
N SER A 211 2.63 3.63 -6.99
CA SER A 211 2.63 4.00 -5.57
C SER A 211 3.99 4.31 -4.96
N LEU A 212 5.11 4.05 -5.66
CA LEU A 212 6.48 4.17 -5.13
C LEU A 212 6.71 5.48 -4.35
N VAL A 213 6.28 6.60 -4.92
CA VAL A 213 6.36 7.92 -4.28
C VAL A 213 5.02 8.62 -4.13
N SER A 214 3.93 8.03 -4.61
CA SER A 214 2.64 8.75 -4.69
C SER A 214 2.02 9.00 -3.32
N PHE A 215 2.01 8.02 -2.40
CA PHE A 215 1.50 8.25 -1.05
C PHE A 215 2.27 9.31 -0.25
N PRO A 216 3.62 9.22 -0.13
CA PRO A 216 4.36 10.25 0.59
C PRO A 216 4.28 11.62 -0.09
N LEU A 217 4.22 11.68 -1.43
CA LEU A 217 4.03 12.94 -2.16
C LEU A 217 2.66 13.57 -1.96
N LEU A 218 1.59 12.78 -1.96
CA LEU A 218 0.23 13.26 -1.66
C LEU A 218 0.19 13.91 -0.28
N MET A 219 0.84 13.27 0.69
CA MET A 219 0.88 13.74 2.09
C MET A 219 1.78 14.95 2.31
N ASP A 220 3.00 14.93 1.75
CA ASP A 220 3.97 16.02 1.92
C ASP A 220 3.48 17.30 1.23
N ARG A 221 2.95 17.17 0.01
CA ARG A 221 2.77 18.32 -0.89
C ARG A 221 1.34 18.60 -1.30
N HIS A 222 0.39 17.79 -0.84
CA HIS A 222 -1.03 18.00 -1.09
C HIS A 222 -1.37 18.16 -2.59
N VAL A 223 -0.63 17.46 -3.46
CA VAL A 223 -0.86 17.46 -4.91
C VAL A 223 -2.06 16.59 -5.27
N GLY A 224 -2.64 16.81 -6.45
CA GLY A 224 -3.67 15.92 -6.99
C GLY A 224 -3.15 14.50 -7.29
N LEU A 225 -4.05 13.50 -7.21
CA LEU A 225 -3.73 12.10 -7.47
C LEU A 225 -3.06 11.85 -8.84
N PRO A 226 -3.54 12.43 -9.96
CA PRO A 226 -2.90 12.22 -11.25
C PRO A 226 -1.44 12.70 -11.28
N VAL A 227 -1.14 13.82 -10.61
CA VAL A 227 0.22 14.35 -10.49
C VAL A 227 1.09 13.39 -9.69
N ALA A 228 0.58 12.88 -8.56
CA ALA A 228 1.32 11.95 -7.73
C ALA A 228 1.70 10.65 -8.46
N VAL A 229 0.75 10.07 -9.21
CA VAL A 229 0.99 8.85 -9.99
C VAL A 229 1.92 9.13 -11.19
N ALA A 230 1.72 10.25 -11.89
CA ALA A 230 2.60 10.65 -12.99
C ALA A 230 4.04 10.86 -12.53
N THR A 231 4.24 11.49 -11.37
CA THR A 231 5.57 11.64 -10.75
C THR A 231 6.17 10.29 -10.39
N SER A 232 5.38 9.35 -9.85
CA SER A 232 5.87 7.99 -9.56
C SER A 232 6.36 7.25 -10.80
N ILE A 233 5.60 7.33 -11.89
CA ILE A 233 6.01 6.78 -13.19
C ILE A 233 7.26 7.49 -13.72
N LYS A 234 7.38 8.82 -13.55
CA LYS A 234 8.55 9.60 -13.96
C LYS A 234 9.80 9.18 -13.17
N VAL A 235 9.69 8.98 -11.86
CA VAL A 235 10.77 8.48 -10.98
C VAL A 235 11.19 7.08 -11.42
N LEU A 236 10.23 6.17 -11.64
CA LEU A 236 10.50 4.81 -12.11
C LEU A 236 11.24 4.80 -13.45
N ARG A 237 10.76 5.56 -14.44
CA ARG A 237 11.38 5.64 -15.78
C ARG A 237 12.78 6.24 -15.74
N LYS A 238 13.02 7.20 -14.85
CA LYS A 238 14.34 7.83 -14.68
C LYS A 238 15.31 6.93 -13.94
N ASN A 239 14.83 6.05 -13.06
CA ASN A 239 15.64 5.22 -12.15
C ASN A 239 15.20 3.74 -12.12
N PRO A 240 15.11 3.04 -13.27
CA PRO A 240 14.48 1.72 -13.32
C PRO A 240 15.20 0.69 -12.43
N ALA A 241 16.53 0.66 -12.46
CA ALA A 241 17.31 -0.29 -11.67
C ALA A 241 17.11 -0.09 -10.16
N VAL A 242 17.17 1.15 -9.67
CA VAL A 242 16.97 1.47 -8.25
C VAL A 242 15.55 1.13 -7.82
N CYS A 243 14.54 1.51 -8.61
CA CYS A 243 13.14 1.27 -8.26
C CYS A 243 12.79 -0.23 -8.27
N LEU A 244 13.29 -1.00 -9.25
CA LEU A 244 13.09 -2.45 -9.29
C LEU A 244 13.81 -3.15 -8.13
N THR A 245 15.02 -2.69 -7.78
CA THR A 245 15.75 -3.19 -6.61
C THR A 245 15.00 -2.89 -5.33
N TRP A 246 14.45 -1.69 -5.19
CA TRP A 246 13.58 -1.33 -4.07
C TRP A 246 12.35 -2.24 -3.98
N GLY A 247 11.63 -2.44 -5.09
CA GLY A 247 10.49 -3.35 -5.16
C GLY A 247 10.86 -4.79 -4.77
N ALA A 248 12.03 -5.28 -5.20
CA ALA A 248 12.55 -6.58 -4.81
C ALA A 248 12.87 -6.66 -3.31
N ILE A 249 13.49 -5.63 -2.74
CA ILE A 249 13.76 -5.54 -1.29
C ILE A 249 12.45 -5.58 -0.50
N VAL A 250 11.44 -4.81 -0.90
CA VAL A 250 10.11 -4.83 -0.28
C VAL A 250 9.51 -6.23 -0.35
N GLY A 251 9.46 -6.84 -1.55
CA GLY A 251 8.90 -8.17 -1.75
C GLY A 251 9.60 -9.26 -0.93
N VAL A 252 10.94 -9.32 -0.96
CA VAL A 252 11.74 -10.30 -0.21
C VAL A 252 11.59 -10.08 1.29
N SER A 253 11.62 -8.84 1.76
CA SER A 253 11.48 -8.53 3.19
C SER A 253 10.10 -8.95 3.71
N LEU A 254 9.04 -8.75 2.93
CA LEU A 254 7.69 -9.20 3.30
C LEU A 254 7.59 -10.73 3.33
N ILE A 255 8.19 -11.43 2.36
CA ILE A 255 8.27 -12.90 2.39
C ILE A 255 8.99 -13.37 3.66
N VAL A 256 10.18 -12.83 3.93
CA VAL A 256 10.99 -13.22 5.10
C VAL A 256 10.27 -12.89 6.41
N GLY A 257 9.62 -11.71 6.49
CA GLY A 257 8.83 -11.31 7.65
C GLY A 257 7.55 -12.13 7.84
N ALA A 258 7.04 -12.74 6.76
CA ALA A 258 5.87 -13.62 6.80
C ALA A 258 6.18 -15.03 7.34
N ILE A 259 7.42 -15.53 7.16
CA ILE A 259 7.86 -16.87 7.60
C ILE A 259 7.52 -17.16 9.08
N PRO A 260 7.83 -16.29 10.07
CA PRO A 260 7.48 -16.53 11.46
C PRO A 260 5.99 -16.21 11.73
N PHE A 261 5.07 -16.86 11.00
CA PHE A 261 3.62 -16.68 11.13
C PHE A 261 3.18 -15.22 11.07
N LEU A 262 3.71 -14.46 10.12
CA LEU A 262 3.49 -13.02 9.95
C LEU A 262 4.02 -12.12 11.08
N ALA A 263 4.58 -12.67 12.16
CA ALA A 263 5.06 -11.87 13.29
C ALA A 263 6.22 -10.94 12.91
N GLY A 264 7.05 -11.34 11.94
CA GLY A 264 8.16 -10.50 11.44
C GLY A 264 7.68 -9.24 10.73
N LEU A 265 6.44 -9.21 10.23
CA LEU A 265 5.84 -8.02 9.63
C LEU A 265 5.66 -6.87 10.63
N ILE A 266 5.62 -7.17 11.93
CA ILE A 266 5.61 -6.17 13.01
C ILE A 266 6.86 -5.28 12.97
N ILE A 267 7.98 -5.77 12.41
CA ILE A 267 9.24 -5.02 12.27
C ILE A 267 9.45 -4.59 10.82
N VAL A 268 9.21 -5.47 9.86
CA VAL A 268 9.47 -5.21 8.44
C VAL A 268 8.62 -4.05 7.91
N VAL A 269 7.31 -4.05 8.19
CA VAL A 269 6.39 -3.03 7.65
C VAL A 269 6.75 -1.62 8.16
N PRO A 270 7.00 -1.39 9.46
CA PRO A 270 7.45 -0.10 9.97
C PRO A 270 8.72 0.41 9.30
N VAL A 271 9.75 -0.44 9.28
CA VAL A 271 11.06 -0.06 8.75
C VAL A 271 10.94 0.30 7.27
N LEU A 272 10.21 -0.49 6.48
CA LEU A 272 9.97 -0.18 5.07
C LEU A 272 9.11 1.06 4.87
N GLY A 273 8.12 1.29 5.73
CA GLY A 273 7.30 2.51 5.70
C GLY A 273 8.15 3.76 5.92
N HIS A 274 8.93 3.81 6.99
CA HIS A 274 9.84 4.92 7.25
C HIS A 274 10.89 5.07 6.14
N ALA A 275 11.49 3.96 5.68
CA ALA A 275 12.48 4.00 4.63
C ALA A 275 11.91 4.49 3.29
N THR A 276 10.65 4.20 2.98
CA THR A 276 9.98 4.70 1.76
C THR A 276 9.84 6.23 1.80
N TRP A 277 9.58 6.83 2.96
CA TRP A 277 9.59 8.29 3.12
C TRP A 277 10.97 8.87 2.74
N HIS A 278 12.03 8.28 3.28
CA HIS A 278 13.41 8.70 3.02
C HIS A 278 13.83 8.52 1.57
N LEU A 279 13.35 7.46 0.91
CA LEU A 279 13.58 7.24 -0.51
C LEU A 279 12.83 8.28 -1.36
N TYR A 280 11.58 8.58 -0.98
CA TYR A 280 10.78 9.62 -1.61
C TYR A 280 11.48 11.00 -1.58
N ARG A 281 11.97 11.42 -0.41
CA ARG A 281 12.66 12.71 -0.24
C ARG A 281 13.94 12.83 -1.09
N ARG A 282 14.58 11.69 -1.40
CA ARG A 282 15.72 11.62 -2.33
C ARG A 282 15.29 11.59 -3.79
N ALA A 283 14.09 11.06 -4.08
CA ALA A 283 13.59 10.85 -5.43
C ALA A 283 12.90 12.07 -6.04
N VAL A 284 12.38 12.99 -5.23
CA VAL A 284 11.49 14.08 -5.69
C VAL A 284 11.91 15.44 -5.11
N ASP A 285 12.05 16.44 -5.99
CA ASP A 285 12.25 17.87 -5.65
C ASP A 285 10.96 18.62 -5.43
#